data_AF-A0A4R3X2X5-F1
#
_entry.id   AF-A0A4R3X2X5-F1
#
_cell.length_a   1.000
_cell.length_b   1.000
_cell.length_c   1.000
_cell.angle_alpha   90.00
_cell.angle_beta   90.00
_cell.angle_gamma   90.00
#
_symmetry.space_group_name_H-M   'P 1'
#
loop_
_entity.id
_entity.type
_entity.pdbx_description
1 polymer ?
#
loop_
_entity_poly.entity_id
_entity_poly.type
_entity_poly.pdbx_seq_one_letter_code
_entity_poly.pdbx_strand_id
1 'polypeptide(L)'
;MPKFKRGDEIICIDNEMALDRLTVKKVYKVRSVGSVSGCVLIEDDQRRRRLYQPERFISVEEHREKVIADNAKAMEDAILYGMGMYQYPPITPVKPKKLKPVAIVVTREIVTKALTKMIREEFGIEADVHGVQPRPNKDLELILK
;
A
#
# COMPACT_ATOMS: atom_id res chain seq x y z
N MET A 1 6.72 33.58 1.14
CA MET A 1 5.23 33.52 1.22
C MET A 1 4.83 32.09 1.50
N PRO A 2 3.82 31.82 2.33
CA PRO A 2 3.37 30.46 2.61
C PRO A 2 2.77 29.82 1.35
N LYS A 3 3.13 28.56 1.08
CA LYS A 3 2.67 27.77 -0.08
C LYS A 3 1.15 27.55 -0.10
N PHE A 4 0.54 27.47 1.08
CA PHE A 4 -0.89 27.24 1.26
C PHE A 4 -1.50 28.30 2.18
N LYS A 5 -2.82 28.41 2.15
CA LYS A 5 -3.62 29.29 3.00
C LYS A 5 -4.61 28.49 3.82
N ARG A 6 -5.13 29.13 4.88
CA ARG A 6 -6.21 28.55 5.69
C ARG A 6 -7.45 28.34 4.82
N GLY A 7 -8.00 27.14 4.89
CA GLY A 7 -9.19 26.74 4.13
C GLY A 7 -8.85 25.91 2.89
N ASP A 8 -7.61 25.95 2.43
CA ASP A 8 -7.18 25.21 1.23
C ASP A 8 -7.30 23.69 1.43
N GLU A 9 -7.61 23.02 0.34
CA GLU A 9 -7.61 21.56 0.25
C GLU A 9 -6.31 21.10 -0.40
N ILE A 10 -5.61 20.21 0.29
CA ILE A 10 -4.28 19.74 -0.09
C ILE A 10 -4.23 18.22 -0.07
N ILE A 11 -3.44 17.64 -0.96
CA ILE A 11 -3.27 16.19 -1.10
C ILE A 11 -1.89 15.82 -0.59
N CYS A 12 -1.82 14.81 0.29
CA CYS A 12 -0.57 14.25 0.76
C CYS A 12 0.11 13.48 -0.39
N ILE A 13 1.31 13.90 -0.79
CA ILE A 13 2.08 13.23 -1.86
C ILE A 13 3.15 12.29 -1.32
N ASP A 14 3.47 12.40 -0.02
CA ASP A 14 4.55 11.63 0.57
C ASP A 14 4.31 11.27 2.06
N ASN A 15 4.60 10.00 2.38
CA ASN A 15 4.50 9.41 3.70
C ASN A 15 5.84 8.78 4.14
N GLU A 16 6.93 9.56 4.01
CA GLU A 16 8.30 9.13 4.29
C GLU A 16 8.55 8.66 5.74
N MET A 17 7.71 9.02 6.73
CA MET A 17 7.88 8.54 8.11
C MET A 17 6.80 7.53 8.52
N ALA A 18 7.22 6.37 9.04
CA ALA A 18 6.34 5.35 9.63
C ALA A 18 5.49 5.85 10.82
N LEU A 19 5.77 7.05 11.34
CA LEU A 19 5.04 7.73 12.42
C LEU A 19 3.96 8.70 11.90
N ASP A 20 3.89 8.92 10.59
CA ASP A 20 2.93 9.83 9.99
C ASP A 20 1.60 9.15 9.70
N ARG A 21 0.56 9.75 10.26
CA ARG A 21 -0.83 9.28 10.19
C ARG A 21 -1.56 9.95 9.03
N LEU A 22 -0.83 10.13 7.94
CA LEU A 22 -1.33 10.72 6.70
C LEU A 22 -1.35 9.64 5.63
N THR A 23 -2.52 9.42 5.06
CA THR A 23 -2.71 8.58 3.88
C THR A 23 -2.30 9.35 2.64
N VAL A 24 -1.35 8.80 1.87
CA VAL A 24 -0.94 9.36 0.57
C VAL A 24 -2.15 9.37 -0.38
N LYS A 25 -2.25 10.41 -1.23
CA LYS A 25 -3.39 10.70 -2.13
C LYS A 25 -4.72 11.07 -1.44
N LYS A 26 -4.75 11.17 -0.10
CA LYS A 26 -5.93 11.66 0.61
C LYS A 26 -5.95 13.20 0.68
N VAL A 27 -7.15 13.77 0.60
CA VAL A 27 -7.40 15.20 0.73
C VAL A 27 -7.48 15.58 2.21
N TYR A 28 -6.77 16.64 2.58
CA TYR A 28 -6.76 17.26 3.89
C TYR A 28 -7.07 18.74 3.78
N LYS A 29 -7.66 19.32 4.82
CA LYS A 29 -8.01 20.75 4.87
C LYS A 29 -7.06 21.52 5.78
N VAL A 30 -6.48 22.59 5.27
CA VAL A 30 -5.58 23.47 6.03
C VAL A 30 -6.38 24.27 7.05
N ARG A 31 -6.11 24.07 8.33
CA ARG A 31 -6.75 24.79 9.45
C ARG A 31 -6.08 26.12 9.73
N SER A 32 -4.76 26.16 9.67
CA SER A 32 -3.96 27.36 9.85
C SER A 32 -2.57 27.15 9.26
N VAL A 33 -1.84 28.23 9.06
CA VAL A 33 -0.48 28.21 8.53
C VAL A 33 0.42 28.99 9.47
N GLY A 34 1.56 28.40 9.84
CA GLY A 34 2.55 29.07 10.67
C GLY A 34 3.15 30.25 9.91
N SER A 35 3.15 31.43 10.52
CA SER A 35 3.64 32.66 9.90
C SER A 35 5.16 32.65 9.65
N VAL A 36 5.92 31.92 10.46
CA VAL A 36 7.39 31.88 10.42
C VAL A 36 7.90 30.68 9.63
N SER A 37 7.41 29.48 9.92
CA SER A 37 7.89 28.23 9.30
C SER A 37 7.15 27.85 8.03
N GLY A 38 5.99 28.46 7.74
CA GLY A 38 5.13 28.04 6.63
C GLY A 38 4.48 26.66 6.83
N CYS A 39 4.66 26.02 7.98
CA CYS A 39 4.05 24.73 8.29
C CYS A 39 2.53 24.82 8.27
N VAL A 40 1.88 23.78 7.74
CA VAL A 40 0.43 23.68 7.68
C VAL A 40 -0.09 22.88 8.85
N LEU A 41 -1.09 23.42 9.56
CA LEU A 41 -1.84 22.68 10.57
C LEU A 41 -2.99 21.95 9.88
N ILE A 42 -2.97 20.62 9.94
CA ILE A 42 -4.05 19.77 9.42
C ILE A 42 -4.50 18.77 10.48
N GLU A 43 -5.68 18.21 10.26
CA GLU A 43 -6.24 17.13 11.06
C GLU A 43 -5.87 15.79 10.39
N ASP A 44 -5.13 14.94 11.10
CA ASP A 44 -4.65 13.64 10.60
C ASP A 44 -5.77 12.59 10.55
N ASP A 45 -5.46 11.38 10.07
CA ASP A 45 -6.44 10.30 9.93
C ASP A 45 -7.01 9.81 11.28
N GLN A 46 -6.36 10.17 12.39
CA GLN A 46 -6.82 9.88 13.75
C GLN A 46 -7.48 11.10 14.42
N ARG A 47 -7.89 12.09 13.64
CA ARG A 47 -8.52 13.34 14.09
C ARG A 47 -7.64 14.18 15.03
N ARG A 48 -6.32 14.03 14.97
CA ARG A 48 -5.38 14.83 15.74
C ARG A 48 -4.87 15.99 14.91
N ARG A 49 -4.79 17.17 15.51
CA ARG A 49 -4.27 18.38 14.86
C ARG A 49 -2.75 18.40 14.98
N ARG A 50 -2.06 18.46 13.85
CA ARG A 50 -0.59 18.44 13.80
C ARG A 50 -0.07 19.37 12.71
N LEU A 51 1.13 19.89 12.94
CA LEU A 51 1.85 20.72 11.98
C LEU A 51 2.67 19.81 11.06
N TYR A 52 2.59 20.07 9.77
CA TYR A 52 3.33 19.35 8.75
C TYR A 52 4.06 20.34 7.83
N GLN A 53 5.14 19.85 7.23
CA GLN A 53 5.90 20.58 6.23
C GLN A 53 5.10 20.71 4.93
N PRO A 54 5.02 21.90 4.31
CA PRO A 54 4.23 22.14 3.11
C PRO A 54 4.76 21.40 1.86
N GLU A 55 6.01 20.97 1.83
CA GLU A 55 6.63 20.22 0.74
C GLU A 55 5.95 18.86 0.52
N ARG A 56 5.36 18.30 1.58
CA ARG A 56 4.69 17.00 1.58
C ARG A 56 3.30 17.00 0.96
N PHE A 57 2.84 18.17 0.53
CA PHE A 57 1.52 18.34 -0.04
C PHE A 57 1.54 19.08 -1.36
N ILE A 58 0.51 18.82 -2.14
CA ILE A 58 0.16 19.52 -3.37
C ILE A 58 -1.27 20.06 -3.25
N SER A 59 -1.63 21.13 -3.95
CA SER A 59 -3.03 21.57 -3.97
C SER A 59 -3.87 20.57 -4.78
N VAL A 60 -5.17 20.46 -4.46
CA VAL A 60 -6.10 19.63 -5.24
C VAL A 60 -6.17 20.09 -6.70
N GLU A 61 -6.13 21.40 -6.95
CA GLU A 61 -6.14 22.00 -8.29
C GLU A 61 -4.90 21.59 -9.09
N GLU A 62 -3.71 21.75 -8.51
CA GLU A 62 -2.44 21.38 -9.16
C GLU A 62 -2.36 19.86 -9.39
N HIS A 63 -2.95 19.05 -8.49
CA HIS A 63 -3.06 17.61 -8.72
C HIS A 63 -3.98 17.26 -9.90
N ARG A 64 -5.13 17.94 -10.03
CA ARG A 64 -6.05 17.73 -11.16
C ARG A 64 -5.42 18.12 -12.48
N GLU A 65 -4.72 19.26 -12.51
CA GLU A 65 -3.99 19.70 -13.71
C GLU A 65 -2.91 18.71 -14.12
N LYS A 66 -2.14 18.17 -13.16
CA LYS A 66 -1.16 17.10 -13.44
C LYS A 66 -1.81 15.84 -13.98
N VAL A 67 -2.92 15.39 -13.40
CA VAL A 67 -3.65 14.22 -13.90
C VAL A 67 -4.21 14.47 -15.31
N ILE A 68 -4.71 15.67 -15.59
CA ILE A 68 -5.20 16.05 -16.93
C ILE A 68 -4.04 16.08 -17.92
N ALA A 69 -2.89 16.66 -17.56
CA ALA A 69 -1.71 16.71 -18.40
C ALA A 69 -1.13 15.31 -18.66
N ASP A 70 -1.06 14.46 -17.64
CA ASP A 70 -0.62 13.07 -17.76
C ASP A 70 -1.56 12.26 -18.66
N ASN A 71 -2.89 12.45 -18.52
CA ASN A 71 -3.88 11.81 -19.38
C ASN A 71 -3.85 12.31 -20.82
N ALA A 72 -3.66 13.62 -21.03
CA ALA A 72 -3.50 14.20 -22.36
C ALA A 72 -2.25 13.66 -23.06
N LYS A 73 -1.13 13.59 -22.33
CA LYS A 73 0.11 12.99 -22.83
C LYS A 73 -0.06 11.50 -23.16
N ALA A 74 -0.71 10.73 -22.29
CA ALA A 74 -1.00 9.32 -22.56
C ALA A 74 -1.90 9.12 -23.79
N MET A 75 -2.84 10.05 -24.01
CA MET A 75 -3.70 10.05 -25.19
C MET A 75 -2.94 10.43 -26.47
N GLU A 76 -2.07 11.45 -26.42
CA GLU A 76 -1.17 11.80 -27.53
C GLU A 76 -0.24 10.64 -27.88
N ASP A 77 0.41 10.03 -26.89
CA ASP A 77 1.24 8.84 -27.08
C ASP A 77 0.42 7.71 -27.73
N ALA A 78 -0.79 7.42 -27.22
CA ALA A 78 -1.66 6.39 -27.77
C ALA A 78 -2.10 6.67 -29.22
N ILE A 79 -2.34 7.94 -29.58
CA ILE A 79 -2.65 8.34 -30.96
C ILE A 79 -1.43 8.16 -31.84
N LEU A 80 -0.24 8.59 -31.41
CA LEU A 80 1.00 8.39 -32.16
C LEU A 80 1.33 6.90 -32.37
N TYR A 81 1.08 6.05 -31.36
CA TYR A 81 1.21 4.59 -31.48
C TYR A 81 0.13 4.00 -32.42
N GLY A 82 -1.12 4.44 -32.30
CA GLY A 82 -2.23 3.98 -33.15
C GLY A 82 -2.07 4.38 -34.62
N MET A 83 -1.38 5.49 -34.89
CA MET A 83 -1.03 5.95 -36.24
C MET A 83 0.24 5.30 -36.80
N GLY A 84 0.88 4.36 -36.07
CA GLY A 84 2.06 3.63 -36.53
C GLY A 84 3.33 4.47 -36.63
N MET A 85 3.35 5.67 -36.02
CA MET A 85 4.48 6.61 -36.08
C MET A 85 5.62 6.24 -35.11
N TYR A 86 5.35 5.36 -34.14
CA TYR A 86 6.33 4.84 -33.19
C TYR A 86 6.16 3.32 -33.03
N GLN A 87 7.26 2.57 -33.19
CA GLN A 87 7.30 1.16 -32.78
C GLN A 87 7.23 1.09 -31.25
N TYR A 88 6.41 0.19 -30.72
CA TYR A 88 6.47 -0.18 -29.31
C TYR A 88 7.94 -0.45 -28.95
N PRO A 89 8.51 0.18 -27.89
CA PRO A 89 9.69 -0.41 -27.28
C PRO A 89 9.32 -1.87 -26.96
N PRO A 90 10.19 -2.84 -27.28
CA PRO A 90 9.87 -4.24 -27.06
C PRO A 90 9.40 -4.37 -25.62
N ILE A 91 8.21 -4.98 -25.43
CA ILE A 91 7.66 -5.28 -24.11
C ILE A 91 8.76 -6.06 -23.40
N THR A 92 9.50 -5.37 -22.54
CA THR A 92 10.46 -6.04 -21.67
C THR A 92 9.56 -6.80 -20.70
N PRO A 93 9.55 -8.14 -20.71
CA PRO A 93 8.78 -8.87 -19.74
C PRO A 93 9.29 -8.42 -18.37
N VAL A 94 8.43 -7.71 -17.63
CA VAL A 94 8.73 -7.33 -16.25
C VAL A 94 8.96 -8.64 -15.52
N LYS A 95 10.23 -8.96 -15.27
CA LYS A 95 10.59 -10.20 -14.58
C LYS A 95 9.81 -10.20 -13.27
N PRO A 96 9.09 -11.30 -12.94
CA PRO A 96 8.33 -11.35 -11.70
C PRO A 96 9.26 -11.00 -10.55
N LYS A 97 8.89 -9.97 -9.79
CA LYS A 97 9.65 -9.50 -8.64
C LYS A 97 9.75 -10.69 -7.68
N LYS A 98 10.93 -11.31 -7.59
CA LYS A 98 11.15 -12.48 -6.73
C LYS A 98 10.76 -12.08 -5.31
N LEU A 99 9.64 -12.60 -4.81
CA LEU A 99 9.29 -12.48 -3.40
C LEU A 99 10.45 -13.12 -2.62
N LYS A 100 11.13 -12.33 -1.78
CA LYS A 100 12.11 -12.88 -0.86
C LYS A 100 11.36 -13.84 0.07
N PRO A 101 11.86 -15.06 0.34
CA PRO A 101 11.22 -15.94 1.29
C PRO A 101 11.12 -15.24 2.64
N VAL A 102 9.89 -15.05 3.11
CA VAL A 102 9.61 -14.49 4.43
C VAL A 102 9.53 -15.67 5.39
N ALA A 103 10.45 -15.74 6.34
CA ALA A 103 10.34 -16.68 7.45
C ALA A 103 9.26 -16.18 8.40
N ILE A 104 8.22 -16.98 8.61
CA ILE A 104 7.17 -16.71 9.60
C ILE A 104 7.41 -17.64 10.78
N VAL A 105 7.65 -17.06 11.96
CA VAL A 105 7.74 -17.84 13.20
C VAL A 105 6.32 -18.06 13.70
N VAL A 106 5.87 -19.31 13.68
CA VAL A 106 4.54 -19.72 14.17
C VAL A 106 4.69 -20.57 15.43
N THR A 107 3.77 -20.40 16.38
CA THR A 107 3.74 -21.24 17.59
C THR A 107 3.09 -22.58 17.28
N ARG A 108 3.41 -23.59 18.09
CA ARG A 108 2.81 -24.94 17.97
C ARG A 108 1.28 -24.91 17.99
N GLU A 109 0.69 -24.05 18.82
CA GLU A 109 -0.76 -23.89 18.93
C GLU A 109 -1.41 -23.35 17.65
N ILE A 110 -0.75 -22.41 16.97
CA ILE A 110 -1.24 -21.88 15.69
C ILE A 110 -1.18 -22.97 14.63
N VAL A 111 -0.09 -23.75 14.61
CA VAL A 111 0.08 -24.88 13.67
C VAL A 111 -0.99 -25.95 13.89
N THR A 112 -1.26 -26.37 15.12
CA THR A 112 -2.28 -27.40 15.40
C THR A 112 -3.68 -26.93 15.04
N LYS A 113 -4.05 -25.68 15.34
CA LYS A 113 -5.34 -25.10 14.95
C LYS A 113 -5.49 -24.99 13.43
N ALA A 114 -4.46 -24.54 12.74
CA ALA A 114 -4.47 -24.43 11.28
C ALA A 114 -4.62 -25.80 10.62
N LEU A 115 -3.86 -26.80 11.08
CA LEU A 115 -3.94 -28.17 10.56
C LEU A 115 -5.28 -28.84 10.87
N THR A 116 -5.85 -28.62 12.07
CA THR A 116 -7.18 -29.12 12.43
C THR A 116 -8.25 -28.56 11.49
N LYS A 117 -8.19 -27.24 11.24
CA LYS A 117 -9.09 -26.58 10.29
C LYS A 117 -8.94 -27.16 8.88
N MET A 118 -7.70 -27.30 8.40
CA MET A 118 -7.40 -27.88 7.08
C MET A 118 -7.93 -29.32 6.97
N ILE A 119 -7.78 -30.14 8.01
CA ILE A 119 -8.26 -31.53 8.00
C ILE A 119 -9.79 -31.60 7.93
N ARG A 120 -10.50 -30.74 8.66
CA ARG A 120 -11.96 -30.64 8.52
C ARG A 120 -12.39 -30.19 7.14
N GLU A 121 -11.74 -29.16 6.60
CA GLU A 121 -12.14 -28.54 5.33
C GLU A 121 -11.81 -29.42 4.11
N GLU A 122 -10.65 -30.04 4.08
CA GLU A 122 -10.19 -30.82 2.92
C GLU A 122 -10.58 -32.30 2.99
N PHE A 123 -10.59 -32.88 4.19
CA PHE A 123 -10.78 -34.34 4.36
C PHE A 123 -12.11 -34.70 5.04
N GLY A 124 -12.87 -33.72 5.55
CA GLY A 124 -14.15 -33.96 6.24
C GLY A 124 -14.01 -34.75 7.54
N ILE A 125 -12.80 -34.82 8.11
CA ILE A 125 -12.53 -35.55 9.35
C ILE A 125 -12.76 -34.62 10.54
N GLU A 126 -13.74 -34.96 11.37
CA GLU A 126 -13.99 -34.28 12.65
C GLU A 126 -13.04 -34.78 13.75
N ALA A 127 -11.75 -34.49 13.60
CA ALA A 127 -10.75 -34.81 14.62
C ALA A 127 -9.79 -33.64 14.83
N ASP A 128 -9.26 -33.53 16.05
CA ASP A 128 -8.34 -32.46 16.42
C ASP A 128 -6.89 -32.91 16.30
N VAL A 129 -6.03 -32.06 15.73
CA VAL A 129 -4.60 -32.37 15.57
C VAL A 129 -3.88 -32.17 16.90
N HIS A 130 -3.47 -33.27 17.52
CA HIS A 130 -2.76 -33.29 18.79
C HIS A 130 -1.23 -33.16 18.60
N GLY A 131 -0.71 -33.65 17.47
CA GLY A 131 0.72 -33.62 17.21
C GLY A 131 1.05 -33.83 15.74
N VAL A 132 2.28 -33.45 15.38
CA VAL A 132 2.87 -33.65 14.06
C VAL A 132 4.22 -34.32 14.26
N GLN A 133 4.43 -35.47 13.63
CA GLN A 133 5.70 -36.20 13.69
C GLN A 133 6.30 -36.35 12.29
N PRO A 134 7.63 -36.16 12.14
CA PRO A 134 8.29 -36.42 10.87
C PRO A 134 8.42 -37.93 10.63
N ARG A 135 8.07 -38.38 9.42
CA ARG A 135 8.35 -39.73 8.96
C ARG A 135 9.72 -39.80 8.26
N PRO A 136 10.35 -41.00 8.22
CA PRO A 136 11.65 -41.18 7.57
C PRO A 136 11.70 -40.74 6.10
N ASN A 137 10.55 -40.79 5.41
CA ASN A 137 10.42 -40.45 3.99
C ASN A 137 10.22 -38.96 3.73
N LYS A 138 10.45 -38.08 4.72
CA LYS A 138 10.16 -36.63 4.68
C LYS A 138 8.67 -36.27 4.69
N ASP A 139 7.79 -37.26 4.82
CA ASP A 139 6.36 -37.03 5.04
C ASP A 139 6.09 -36.60 6.49
N LEU A 140 4.94 -35.98 6.73
CA LEU A 140 4.46 -35.63 8.07
C LEU A 140 3.30 -36.55 8.46
N GLU A 141 3.37 -37.11 9.65
CA GLU A 141 2.29 -37.87 10.27
C GLU A 141 1.54 -36.98 11.26
N LEU A 142 0.23 -36.87 11.08
CA LEU A 142 -0.67 -36.09 11.93
C LEU A 142 -1.31 -37.04 12.95
N ILE A 143 -1.08 -36.78 14.24
CA ILE A 143 -1.71 -37.51 15.32
C ILE A 143 -3.03 -36.82 15.63
N LEU A 144 -4.13 -37.50 15.32
CA LEU A 144 -5.49 -37.02 15.53
C LEU A 144 -6.04 -37.55 16.86
N LYS A 145 -6.93 -36.79 17.50
CA LYS A 145 -7.68 -37.17 18.68
C LYS A 145 -9.16 -36.85 18.52
#